data_AF-A0A3P3QLM7-F1
#
_entry.id   AF-A0A3P3QLM7-F1
#
_cell.length_a   1.000
_cell.length_b   1.000
_cell.length_c   1.000
_cell.angle_alpha   90.00
_cell.angle_beta   90.00
_cell.angle_gamma   90.00
#
_symmetry.space_group_name_H-M   'P 1'
#
loop_
_entity.id
_entity.type
_entity.pdbx_description
1 polymer ?
#
loop_
_entity_poly.entity_id
_entity_poly.type
_entity_poly.pdbx_seq_one_letter_code
_entity_poly.pdbx_strand_id
1 'polypeptide(L)'
;MIRFKLSNKTLVGRAIKVFSLVACIHLLSACSVVAEKTNILTDQQLVEYAAGATGHPIASLELLQRSASGTVTSYKVKAKNNVTFHCVLNGGNILSMGIVNPPVCNQFY
;
A
#
# COMPACT_ATOMS: atom_id res chain seq x y z
N MET A 1 -48.08 -21.65 29.35
CA MET A 1 -47.45 -21.89 28.03
C MET A 1 -47.36 -20.54 27.30
N ILE A 2 -46.21 -19.87 27.35
CA ILE A 2 -46.02 -18.49 26.82
C ILE A 2 -45.63 -18.59 25.34
N ARG A 3 -46.51 -18.19 24.42
CA ARG A 3 -46.18 -18.09 22.99
C ARG A 3 -45.53 -16.73 22.72
N PHE A 4 -44.19 -16.72 22.55
CA PHE A 4 -43.47 -15.57 21.99
C PHE A 4 -43.84 -15.42 20.51
N LYS A 5 -44.70 -14.45 20.21
CA LYS A 5 -45.05 -14.07 18.84
C LYS A 5 -43.98 -13.09 18.34
N LEU A 6 -42.84 -13.62 17.90
CA LEU A 6 -41.81 -12.83 17.23
C LEU A 6 -42.38 -12.26 15.93
N SER A 7 -42.63 -10.95 15.91
CA SER A 7 -43.07 -10.24 14.72
C SER A 7 -41.97 -10.31 13.67
N ASN A 8 -42.28 -10.87 12.49
CA ASN A 8 -41.33 -11.04 11.39
C ASN A 8 -40.66 -9.71 10.99
N LYS A 9 -41.35 -8.57 11.20
CA LYS A 9 -40.83 -7.22 10.94
C LYS A 9 -39.65 -6.83 11.85
N THR A 10 -39.67 -7.24 13.12
CA THR A 10 -38.57 -6.99 14.07
C THR A 10 -37.34 -7.86 13.82
N LEU A 11 -37.55 -9.09 13.31
CA LEU A 11 -36.45 -10.00 12.97
C LEU A 11 -35.69 -9.50 11.72
N VAL A 12 -36.44 -9.10 10.69
CA VAL A 12 -35.89 -8.53 9.45
C VAL A 12 -35.16 -7.22 9.72
N GLY A 13 -35.73 -6.32 10.53
CA GLY A 13 -35.07 -5.05 10.89
C GLY A 13 -33.77 -5.23 11.69
N ARG A 14 -33.68 -6.24 12.57
CA ARG A 14 -32.43 -6.57 13.28
C ARG A 14 -31.41 -7.22 12.34
N ALA A 15 -31.85 -8.11 11.45
CA ALA A 15 -30.97 -8.74 10.45
C ALA A 15 -30.35 -7.71 9.48
N ILE A 16 -31.14 -6.73 9.02
CA ILE A 16 -30.65 -5.63 8.16
C ILE A 16 -29.59 -4.79 8.87
N LYS A 17 -29.82 -4.44 10.15
CA LYS A 17 -28.84 -3.66 10.94
C LYS A 17 -27.54 -4.42 11.16
N VAL A 18 -27.63 -5.72 11.47
CA VAL A 18 -26.44 -6.59 11.64
C VAL A 18 -25.69 -6.74 10.31
N PHE A 19 -26.41 -6.95 9.20
CA PHE A 19 -25.80 -7.07 7.88
C PHE A 19 -25.07 -5.78 7.46
N SER A 20 -25.69 -4.62 7.70
CA SER A 20 -25.06 -3.32 7.44
C SER A 20 -23.79 -3.11 8.27
N LEU A 21 -23.78 -3.52 9.53
CA LEU A 21 -22.60 -3.39 10.40
C LEU A 21 -21.46 -4.31 9.95
N VAL A 22 -21.77 -5.55 9.57
CA VAL A 22 -20.79 -6.52 9.06
C VAL A 22 -20.21 -6.05 7.71
N ALA A 23 -21.04 -5.49 6.83
CA ALA A 23 -20.57 -4.93 5.56
C ALA A 23 -19.57 -3.77 5.75
N CYS A 24 -19.81 -2.88 6.71
CA CYS A 24 -18.87 -1.80 7.03
C CYS A 24 -17.52 -2.31 7.55
N ILE A 25 -17.51 -3.41 8.32
CA ILE A 25 -16.27 -4.00 8.85
C ILE A 25 -15.44 -4.63 7.73
N HIS A 26 -16.07 -5.25 6.72
CA HIS A 26 -15.36 -5.82 5.57
C HIS A 26 -14.75 -4.77 4.63
N LEU A 27 -15.35 -3.57 4.53
CA LEU A 27 -14.78 -2.47 3.74
C LEU A 27 -13.47 -1.92 4.34
N LEU A 28 -13.31 -1.96 5.65
CA LEU A 28 -12.10 -1.47 6.34
C LEU A 28 -10.89 -2.39 6.14
N SER A 29 -11.08 -3.72 6.07
CA SER A 29 -10.00 -4.67 5.80
C SER A 29 -9.49 -4.64 4.35
N ALA A 30 -10.28 -4.09 3.42
CA ALA A 30 -9.89 -3.96 2.02
C ALA A 30 -8.93 -2.79 1.77
N CYS A 31 -8.85 -1.80 2.66
CA CYS A 31 -8.03 -0.61 2.45
C CYS A 31 -6.52 -0.91 2.30
N SER A 32 -5.99 -1.87 3.06
CA SER A 32 -4.56 -2.22 3.00
C SER A 32 -4.18 -2.90 1.68
N VAL A 33 -5.07 -3.75 1.14
CA VAL A 33 -4.86 -4.45 -0.13
C VAL A 33 -5.01 -3.50 -1.33
N VAL A 34 -5.95 -2.55 -1.24
CA VAL A 34 -6.14 -1.54 -2.28
C VAL A 34 -4.91 -0.66 -2.40
N ALA A 35 -4.26 -0.28 -1.31
CA ALA A 35 -3.09 0.59 -1.34
C ALA A 35 -1.90 -0.02 -2.12
N GLU A 36 -1.64 -1.32 -1.96
CA GLU A 36 -0.61 -2.04 -2.73
C GLU A 36 -0.96 -2.10 -4.22
N LYS A 37 -2.22 -2.41 -4.57
CA LYS A 37 -2.69 -2.49 -5.97
C LYS A 37 -2.89 -1.13 -6.64
N THR A 38 -2.91 -0.04 -5.88
CA THR A 38 -3.08 1.34 -6.39
C THR A 38 -1.80 2.14 -6.35
N ASN A 39 -0.65 1.47 -6.17
CA ASN A 39 0.65 2.09 -6.37
C ASN A 39 0.83 2.44 -7.85
N ILE A 40 0.98 3.73 -8.13
CA ILE A 40 1.13 4.27 -9.49
C ILE A 40 2.59 4.54 -9.87
N LEU A 41 3.53 4.28 -8.95
CA LEU A 41 4.94 4.53 -9.21
C LEU A 41 5.48 3.50 -10.19
N THR A 42 6.07 3.99 -11.26
CA THR A 42 6.78 3.17 -12.24
C THR A 42 8.16 2.79 -11.72
N ASP A 43 8.72 1.72 -12.26
CA ASP A 43 10.08 1.28 -11.90
C ASP A 43 11.12 2.34 -12.26
N GLN A 44 10.93 3.07 -13.36
CA GLN A 44 11.76 4.21 -13.73
C GLN A 44 11.74 5.30 -12.65
N GLN A 45 10.55 5.67 -12.14
CA GLN A 45 10.44 6.66 -11.07
C GLN A 45 11.15 6.19 -9.79
N LEU A 46 11.04 4.91 -9.43
CA LEU A 46 11.77 4.37 -8.27
C LEU A 46 13.28 4.52 -8.43
N VAL A 47 13.81 4.28 -9.63
CA VAL A 47 15.23 4.48 -9.95
C VAL A 47 15.60 5.97 -9.89
N GLU A 48 14.77 6.87 -10.42
CA GLU A 48 14.97 8.33 -10.33
C GLU A 48 15.03 8.81 -8.87
N TYR A 49 14.12 8.35 -8.03
CA TYR A 49 14.12 8.67 -6.60
C TYR A 49 15.37 8.14 -5.91
N ALA A 50 15.79 6.91 -6.20
CA ALA A 50 17.03 6.35 -5.64
C ALA A 50 18.27 7.09 -6.13
N ALA A 51 18.31 7.51 -7.40
CA ALA A 51 19.40 8.32 -7.95
C ALA A 51 19.56 9.63 -7.16
N GLY A 52 18.45 10.32 -6.89
CA GLY A 52 18.43 11.54 -6.08
C GLY A 52 18.93 11.33 -4.65
N ALA A 53 18.54 10.23 -4.00
CA ALA A 53 18.92 9.97 -2.60
C ALA A 53 20.32 9.37 -2.42
N THR A 54 20.83 8.63 -3.41
CA THR A 54 22.14 7.95 -3.33
C THR A 54 23.26 8.70 -4.05
N GLY A 55 22.94 9.74 -4.82
CA GLY A 55 23.90 10.49 -5.64
C GLY A 55 24.40 9.74 -6.88
N HIS A 56 23.86 8.57 -7.19
CA HIS A 56 24.25 7.78 -8.35
C HIS A 56 23.47 8.21 -9.60
N PRO A 57 24.08 8.23 -10.80
CA PRO A 57 23.35 8.47 -12.04
C PRO A 57 22.25 7.43 -12.27
N ILE A 58 21.09 7.84 -12.79
CA ILE A 58 19.97 6.95 -13.14
C ILE A 58 20.45 5.77 -14.01
N ALA A 59 21.24 6.06 -15.05
CA ALA A 59 21.78 5.05 -15.97
C ALA A 59 22.82 4.09 -15.34
N SER A 60 23.19 4.31 -14.08
CA SER A 60 24.07 3.44 -13.30
C SER A 60 23.32 2.54 -12.32
N LEU A 61 22.01 2.74 -12.16
CA LEU A 61 21.16 2.02 -11.22
C LEU A 61 20.19 1.09 -11.96
N GLU A 62 19.98 -0.09 -11.38
CA GLU A 62 19.02 -1.10 -11.86
C GLU A 62 18.07 -1.45 -10.71
N LEU A 63 16.76 -1.48 -10.97
CA LEU A 63 15.78 -1.94 -9.99
C LEU A 63 15.82 -3.47 -9.90
N LEU A 64 16.11 -4.01 -8.71
CA LEU A 64 16.15 -5.45 -8.46
C LEU A 64 14.80 -5.98 -7.96
N GLN A 65 14.16 -5.24 -7.06
CA GLN A 65 12.98 -5.69 -6.34
C GLN A 65 12.17 -4.48 -5.87
N ARG A 66 10.85 -4.65 -5.81
CA ARG A 66 9.93 -3.72 -5.14
C ARG A 66 8.85 -4.47 -4.39
N SER A 67 8.33 -3.86 -3.35
CA SER A 67 7.12 -4.25 -2.64
C SER A 67 6.40 -3.00 -2.17
N ALA A 68 5.07 -3.08 -2.09
CA ALA A 68 4.26 -2.02 -1.52
C ALA A 68 3.40 -2.59 -0.40
N SER A 69 3.26 -1.84 0.70
CA SER A 69 2.42 -2.22 1.83
C SER A 69 1.79 -0.96 2.41
N GLY A 70 0.47 -0.86 2.31
CA GLY A 70 -0.21 0.39 2.62
C GLY A 70 0.32 1.52 1.75
N THR A 71 0.72 2.62 2.37
CA THR A 71 1.32 3.77 1.66
C THR A 71 2.84 3.71 1.51
N VAL A 72 3.47 2.65 2.02
CA VAL A 72 4.93 2.46 1.99
C VAL A 72 5.30 1.68 0.74
N THR A 73 6.32 2.15 0.01
CA THR A 73 6.99 1.38 -1.05
C THR A 73 8.43 1.10 -0.62
N SER A 74 8.78 -0.18 -0.57
CA SER A 74 10.14 -0.66 -0.29
C SER A 74 10.73 -1.22 -1.56
N TYR A 75 11.96 -0.87 -1.90
CA TYR A 75 12.57 -1.31 -3.15
C TYR A 75 14.09 -1.39 -3.04
N LYS A 76 14.68 -2.21 -3.90
CA LYS A 76 16.13 -2.41 -3.99
C LYS A 76 16.64 -1.98 -5.34
N VAL A 77 17.70 -1.18 -5.34
CA VAL A 77 18.44 -0.85 -6.57
C VAL A 77 19.88 -1.31 -6.46
N LYS A 78 20.46 -1.72 -7.58
CA LYS A 78 21.87 -2.09 -7.69
C LYS A 78 22.59 -1.11 -8.59
N ALA A 79 23.69 -0.58 -8.11
CA ALA A 79 24.59 0.25 -8.89
C ALA A 79 25.57 -0.62 -9.70
N LYS A 80 26.08 -0.10 -10.82
CA LYS A 80 27.08 -0.78 -11.68
C LYS A 80 28.37 -1.18 -10.96
N ASN A 81 28.70 -0.51 -9.85
CA ASN A 81 29.81 -0.86 -8.96
C ASN A 81 29.48 -2.02 -8.00
N ASN A 82 28.37 -2.74 -8.23
CA ASN A 82 27.81 -3.81 -7.40
C ASN A 82 27.30 -3.41 -6.02
N VAL A 83 27.28 -2.12 -5.67
CA VAL A 83 26.67 -1.66 -4.43
C VAL A 83 25.14 -1.79 -4.53
N THR A 84 24.51 -2.38 -3.52
CA THR A 84 23.04 -2.48 -3.46
C THR A 84 22.50 -1.49 -2.43
N PHE A 85 21.41 -0.82 -2.77
CA PHE A 85 20.71 0.08 -1.87
C PHE A 85 19.31 -0.46 -1.60
N HIS A 86 18.89 -0.42 -0.33
CA HIS A 86 17.52 -0.62 0.08
C HIS A 86 16.88 0.74 0.36
N CYS A 87 15.88 1.08 -0.44
CA CYS A 87 15.18 2.35 -0.39
C CYS A 87 13.75 2.16 0.09
N VAL A 88 13.28 3.10 0.91
CA VAL A 88 11.89 3.16 1.38
C VAL A 88 11.36 4.55 1.12
N LEU A 89 10.18 4.65 0.53
CA LEU A 89 9.43 5.89 0.38
C LEU A 89 7.98 5.70 0.82
N ASN A 90 7.34 6.82 1.13
CA ASN A 90 5.91 6.86 1.41
C ASN A 90 5.21 7.69 0.34
N GLY A 91 4.10 7.16 -0.17
CA GLY A 91 3.27 7.84 -1.16
C GLY A 91 3.19 7.12 -2.50
N GLY A 92 2.80 7.86 -3.54
CA GLY A 92 2.74 7.32 -4.91
C GLY A 92 1.61 6.30 -5.13
N ASN A 93 0.54 6.41 -4.35
CA ASN A 93 -0.67 5.61 -4.48
C ASN A 93 -1.91 6.50 -4.35
N ILE A 94 -3.10 5.93 -4.58
CA ILE A 94 -4.34 6.71 -4.54
C ILE A 94 -4.64 7.33 -3.17
N LEU A 95 -4.23 6.68 -2.08
CA LEU A 95 -4.44 7.17 -0.71
C LEU A 95 -3.59 8.40 -0.39
N SER A 96 -2.45 8.54 -1.06
CA SER A 96 -1.58 9.73 -1.01
C SER A 96 -1.88 10.73 -2.12
N MET A 97 -2.93 10.50 -2.93
CA MET A 97 -3.24 11.29 -4.13
C MET A 97 -2.03 11.44 -5.08
N GLY A 98 -1.15 10.44 -5.11
CA GLY A 98 0.09 10.48 -5.91
C GLY A 98 1.22 11.34 -5.33
N ILE A 99 1.05 11.99 -4.17
CA ILE A 99 2.13 12.71 -3.49
C ILE A 99 3.15 11.69 -2.99
N VAL A 100 4.45 11.98 -3.19
CA VAL A 100 5.58 11.11 -2.82
C VAL A 100 6.54 11.90 -1.94
N ASN A 101 6.90 11.33 -0.79
CA ASN A 101 7.98 11.85 0.03
C ASN A 101 9.34 11.39 -0.53
N PRO A 102 10.42 12.18 -0.36
CA PRO A 102 11.77 11.73 -0.71
C PRO A 102 12.09 10.36 -0.08
N PRO A 103 12.77 9.46 -0.82
CA PRO A 103 13.11 8.15 -0.28
C PRO A 103 14.26 8.26 0.73
N VAL A 104 14.27 7.33 1.68
CA VAL A 104 15.44 7.03 2.50
C VAL A 104 16.10 5.79 1.95
N CYS A 105 17.36 5.89 1.54
CA CYS A 105 18.12 4.79 0.98
C CYS A 105 19.31 4.45 1.86
N ASN A 106 19.44 3.17 2.23
CA ASN A 106 20.57 2.65 2.96
C ASN A 106 21.35 1.67 2.09
N GLN A 107 22.67 1.78 2.10
CA GLN A 107 23.53 0.79 1.46
C GLN A 107 23.43 -0.55 2.19
N PHE A 108 23.23 -1.63 1.44
CA PHE A 108 23.28 -3.01 1.90
C PHE A 108 24.61 -3.63 1.43
N TYR A 109 25.35 -4.26 2.35
CA TYR A 109 26.60 -4.97 2.07
C TYR A 109 26.33 -6.44 1.75
#